data_AF-A0A3G3MDH9-F1
#
_entry.id   AF-A0A3G3MDH9-F1
#
_cell.length_a   1.000
_cell.length_b   1.000
_cell.length_c   1.000
_cell.angle_alpha   90.00
_cell.angle_beta   90.00
_cell.angle_gamma   90.00
#
_symmetry.space_group_name_H-M   'P 1'
#
loop_
_entity.id
_entity.type
_entity.pdbx_description
1 polymer ?
#
loop_
_entity_poly.entity_id
_entity_poly.type
_entity_poly.pdbx_seq_one_letter_code
_entity_poly.pdbx_strand_id
1 'polypeptide(L)'
;MRVCSVLLVAAAALIATSNAVEPSATSTVEVAEVQARGADKRFLRSHQTENEQGDSDVNEAEDGIEERLPNLSPVDDALAGLKNAVKISPDDVLVQANNGKIDMQQKLFQQWLNGPPEVRQNAIAKIMRDGGYEKYYTLLKAWEHHAGRTGQGIGFLGATNAVDELLPQAVISAAAAGDKRAQATLFHRWIGAEEKTRNTALRILHEYGKGILAYTRLNNAWLEFLRRLM
;
A
#
# COMPACT_ATOMS: atom_id res chain seq x y z
N MET A 1 6.83 42.95 38.75
CA MET A 1 5.83 42.84 39.84
C MET A 1 4.44 43.18 39.28
N ARG A 2 3.40 42.49 39.78
CA ARG A 2 1.96 42.49 39.41
C ARG A 2 1.68 41.58 38.20
N VAL A 3 1.30 40.30 38.31
CA VAL A 3 0.34 39.50 39.14
C VAL A 3 -1.14 39.70 38.76
N CYS A 4 -1.83 38.54 38.64
CA CYS A 4 -3.27 38.22 38.69
C CYS A 4 -3.95 37.98 37.32
N SER A 5 -4.28 36.76 36.86
CA SER A 5 -5.07 35.62 37.41
C SER A 5 -6.59 35.78 37.25
N VAL A 6 -7.26 34.89 36.49
CA VAL A 6 -8.65 34.34 36.65
C VAL A 6 -8.79 33.10 35.72
N LEU A 7 -8.74 31.84 36.20
CA LEU A 7 -9.84 30.91 36.60
C LEU A 7 -10.77 30.48 35.44
N LEU A 8 -10.72 29.21 34.99
CA LEU A 8 -11.48 27.99 35.38
C LEU A 8 -12.74 27.74 34.52
N VAL A 9 -12.94 26.49 34.07
CA VAL A 9 -14.07 25.59 34.42
C VAL A 9 -14.06 24.35 33.51
N ALA A 10 -14.22 23.18 34.14
CA ALA A 10 -14.37 21.85 33.55
C ALA A 10 -15.84 21.53 33.22
N ALA A 11 -16.10 20.63 32.28
CA ALA A 11 -17.32 19.82 32.27
C ALA A 11 -17.11 18.51 31.51
N ALA A 12 -17.22 17.41 32.24
CA ALA A 12 -17.34 16.06 31.73
C ALA A 12 -18.79 15.77 31.32
N ALA A 13 -18.98 14.99 30.26
CA ALA A 13 -20.25 14.32 29.98
C ALA A 13 -19.99 12.86 29.60
N LEU A 14 -20.29 11.99 30.55
CA LEU A 14 -20.47 10.54 30.40
C LEU A 14 -21.77 10.32 29.61
N ILE A 15 -21.72 9.57 28.52
CA ILE A 15 -22.92 8.93 27.95
C ILE A 15 -22.68 7.43 27.98
N ALA A 16 -23.20 6.81 29.03
CA ALA A 16 -23.52 5.40 29.09
C ALA A 16 -25.02 5.27 28.76
N THR A 17 -25.35 4.59 27.66
CA THR A 17 -26.69 4.06 27.45
C THR A 17 -26.57 2.62 27.00
N SER A 18 -26.80 1.75 27.98
CA SER A 18 -27.16 0.35 27.83
C SER A 18 -28.44 0.23 27.01
N ASN A 19 -28.49 -0.73 26.08
CA ASN A 19 -29.75 -1.35 25.66
C ASN A 19 -29.51 -2.86 25.56
N ALA A 20 -30.11 -3.58 26.49
CA ALA A 20 -30.37 -5.01 26.43
C ALA A 20 -31.80 -5.19 25.89
N VAL A 21 -31.97 -5.97 24.82
CA VAL A 21 -33.24 -6.66 24.48
C VAL A 21 -32.89 -7.98 23.79
N GLU A 22 -33.70 -8.97 24.13
CA GLU A 22 -33.59 -10.43 24.11
C GLU A 22 -33.65 -11.16 22.74
N PRO A 23 -33.36 -12.49 22.70
CA PRO A 23 -33.33 -13.29 21.49
C PRO A 23 -34.72 -13.74 21.03
N SER A 24 -34.94 -13.81 19.72
CA SER A 24 -36.19 -14.31 19.14
C SER A 24 -35.97 -15.50 18.20
N ALA A 25 -36.58 -16.61 18.62
CA ALA A 25 -37.19 -17.72 17.89
C ALA A 25 -36.69 -18.11 16.48
N THR A 26 -36.20 -19.35 16.43
CA THR A 26 -36.58 -20.45 15.52
C THR A 26 -37.50 -20.11 14.33
N SER A 27 -37.00 -20.35 13.11
CA SER A 27 -37.83 -20.77 11.99
C SER A 27 -37.06 -21.73 11.09
N THR A 28 -37.39 -23.01 11.20
CA THR A 28 -37.05 -24.07 10.23
C THR A 28 -37.97 -23.95 9.02
N VAL A 29 -37.40 -23.82 7.82
CA VAL A 29 -38.11 -24.04 6.56
C VAL A 29 -37.26 -24.96 5.70
N GLU A 30 -37.72 -26.21 5.58
CA GLU A 30 -37.38 -27.12 4.50
C GLU A 30 -38.13 -26.67 3.24
N VAL A 31 -37.44 -26.41 2.12
CA VAL A 31 -38.05 -26.51 0.77
C VAL A 31 -36.98 -26.83 -0.29
N ALA A 32 -37.27 -27.92 -1.01
CA ALA A 32 -36.97 -28.25 -2.41
C ALA A 32 -35.53 -28.51 -2.86
N GLU A 33 -35.28 -29.82 -3.02
CA GLU A 33 -34.44 -30.46 -4.02
C GLU A 33 -34.65 -29.84 -5.42
N VAL A 34 -33.60 -29.23 -5.97
CA VAL A 34 -33.54 -28.79 -7.37
C VAL A 34 -32.53 -29.68 -8.11
N GLN A 35 -33.05 -30.46 -9.06
CA GLN A 35 -32.27 -31.26 -10.01
C GLN A 35 -31.29 -30.39 -10.81
N ALA A 36 -29.99 -30.60 -10.63
CA ALA A 36 -28.97 -30.10 -11.53
C ALA A 36 -28.68 -31.14 -12.63
N ARG A 37 -29.25 -30.90 -13.82
CA ARG A 37 -28.88 -31.51 -15.09
C ARG A 37 -27.48 -31.03 -15.53
N GLY A 38 -26.66 -31.96 -16.01
CA GLY A 38 -25.71 -31.72 -17.11
C GLY A 38 -24.36 -31.11 -16.73
N ALA A 39 -23.44 -31.93 -16.21
CA ALA A 39 -22.01 -31.61 -16.21
C ALA A 39 -21.45 -31.81 -17.63
N ASP A 40 -21.32 -30.70 -18.36
CA ASP A 40 -20.66 -30.65 -19.66
C ASP A 40 -19.14 -30.74 -19.46
N LYS A 41 -18.53 -31.82 -19.94
CA LYS A 41 -17.09 -32.12 -19.80
C LYS A 41 -16.30 -31.26 -20.77
N ARG A 42 -15.88 -30.07 -20.33
CA ARG A 42 -14.86 -29.28 -21.03
C ARG A 42 -13.48 -29.86 -20.74
N PHE A 43 -13.01 -30.71 -21.64
CA PHE A 43 -11.62 -31.17 -21.64
C PHE A 43 -10.69 -29.99 -21.95
N LEU A 44 -9.82 -29.65 -21.01
CA LEU A 44 -8.67 -28.78 -21.26
C LEU A 44 -7.63 -29.59 -22.04
N ARG A 45 -7.30 -29.12 -23.24
CA ARG A 45 -6.29 -29.67 -24.14
C ARG A 45 -4.91 -29.52 -23.47
N SER A 46 -4.30 -30.62 -23.05
CA SER A 46 -2.92 -30.63 -22.58
C SER A 46 -1.97 -30.55 -23.78
N HIS A 47 -1.10 -29.54 -23.82
CA HIS A 47 0.04 -29.53 -24.73
C HIS A 47 1.09 -30.51 -24.21
N GLN A 48 1.35 -31.54 -25.01
CA GLN A 48 2.43 -32.52 -24.82
C GLN A 48 3.67 -31.93 -25.50
N THR A 49 4.68 -31.55 -24.73
CA THR A 49 6.02 -31.28 -25.27
C THR A 49 6.77 -32.59 -25.32
N GLU A 50 6.78 -33.23 -26.49
CA GLU A 50 7.76 -34.25 -26.83
C GLU A 50 9.10 -33.56 -27.10
N ASN A 51 10.05 -33.78 -26.20
CA ASN A 51 11.47 -33.60 -26.49
C ASN A 51 11.89 -34.76 -27.38
N GLU A 52 12.01 -34.52 -28.69
CA GLU A 52 12.80 -35.37 -29.56
C GLU A 52 14.13 -34.69 -29.85
N GLN A 53 15.17 -35.41 -29.45
CA GLN A 53 16.58 -35.11 -29.62
C GLN A 53 16.92 -35.27 -31.11
N GLY A 54 17.09 -34.15 -31.80
CA GLY A 54 17.48 -34.12 -33.22
C GLY A 54 18.75 -33.29 -33.39
N ASP A 55 19.83 -33.99 -33.66
CA ASP A 55 21.18 -33.49 -33.99
C ASP A 55 21.14 -32.68 -35.31
N SER A 56 21.55 -31.41 -35.29
CA SER A 56 21.81 -30.65 -36.53
C SER A 56 22.72 -29.44 -36.26
N ASP A 57 23.93 -29.54 -36.77
CA ASP A 57 24.97 -28.52 -36.83
C ASP A 57 24.66 -27.53 -37.98
N VAL A 58 24.23 -26.29 -37.69
CA VAL A 58 24.14 -25.19 -38.67
C VAL A 58 24.47 -23.86 -38.00
N ASN A 59 25.47 -23.18 -38.58
CA ASN A 59 25.93 -21.83 -38.26
C ASN A 59 24.90 -20.71 -38.53
N GLU A 60 25.08 -19.63 -37.78
CA GLU A 60 24.66 -18.23 -38.03
C GLU A 60 23.16 -17.90 -38.09
N ALA A 61 22.69 -17.19 -37.05
CA ALA A 61 22.32 -15.78 -37.18
C ALA A 61 22.09 -15.18 -35.79
N GLU A 62 22.73 -14.05 -35.52
CA GLU A 62 22.29 -13.11 -34.50
C GLU A 62 20.83 -12.74 -34.76
N ASP A 63 19.94 -13.12 -33.84
CA ASP A 63 18.71 -12.39 -33.66
C ASP A 63 18.55 -12.19 -32.16
N GLY A 64 19.20 -11.13 -31.68
CA GLY A 64 18.90 -10.53 -30.40
C GLY A 64 17.47 -10.03 -30.46
N ILE A 65 16.54 -10.92 -30.11
CA ILE A 65 15.16 -10.57 -29.85
C ILE A 65 15.19 -9.68 -28.61
N GLU A 66 15.42 -8.39 -28.84
CA GLU A 66 14.99 -7.30 -27.97
C GLU A 66 13.46 -7.41 -27.88
N GLU A 67 12.99 -8.37 -27.08
CA GLU A 67 11.67 -8.29 -26.51
C GLU A 67 11.70 -7.04 -25.62
N ARG A 68 11.25 -5.94 -26.24
CA ARG A 68 10.89 -4.69 -25.59
C ARG A 68 9.89 -5.02 -24.47
N LEU A 69 10.42 -5.35 -23.31
CA LEU A 69 9.73 -5.28 -22.04
C LEU A 69 9.16 -3.86 -21.93
N PRO A 70 7.83 -3.70 -21.90
CA PRO A 70 7.24 -2.39 -21.75
C PRO A 70 7.50 -1.88 -20.34
N ASN A 71 8.29 -0.81 -20.25
CA ASN A 71 8.47 0.13 -19.14
C ASN A 71 8.83 -0.45 -17.77
N LEU A 72 10.14 -0.49 -17.51
CA LEU A 72 10.69 -0.34 -16.17
C LEU A 72 10.27 1.02 -15.59
N SER A 73 9.21 0.99 -14.78
CA SER A 73 9.00 1.75 -13.54
C SER A 73 9.25 3.29 -13.56
N PRO A 74 8.19 4.12 -13.41
CA PRO A 74 8.29 5.58 -13.19
C PRO A 74 9.17 6.01 -12.00
N VAL A 75 9.52 5.07 -11.12
CA VAL A 75 10.45 5.30 -10.01
C VAL A 75 11.89 5.41 -10.49
N ASP A 76 12.26 4.62 -11.51
CA ASP A 76 13.59 4.67 -12.09
C ASP A 76 13.75 5.98 -12.88
N ASP A 77 12.68 6.55 -13.45
CA ASP A 77 12.69 7.89 -14.06
C ASP A 77 12.90 9.03 -13.04
N ALA A 78 12.23 8.97 -11.88
CA ALA A 78 12.43 9.97 -10.83
C ALA A 78 13.87 9.94 -10.29
N LEU A 79 14.37 8.73 -10.03
CA LEU A 79 15.75 8.50 -9.59
C LEU A 79 16.77 8.81 -10.70
N ALA A 80 16.45 8.55 -11.98
CA ALA A 80 17.28 8.88 -13.14
C ALA A 80 17.34 10.39 -13.40
N GLY A 81 16.30 11.16 -13.07
CA GLY A 81 16.37 12.62 -13.08
C GLY A 81 17.50 13.17 -12.21
N LEU A 82 17.84 12.46 -11.12
CA LEU A 82 18.95 12.78 -10.21
C LEU A 82 20.32 12.46 -10.85
N LYS A 83 20.38 11.36 -11.64
CA LYS A 83 21.58 10.95 -12.39
C LYS A 83 22.04 12.04 -13.36
N ASN A 84 21.10 12.66 -14.07
CA ASN A 84 21.41 13.72 -15.04
C ASN A 84 21.87 15.03 -14.37
N ALA A 85 21.39 15.32 -13.16
CA ALA A 85 21.76 16.54 -12.43
C ALA A 85 23.09 16.41 -11.66
N VAL A 86 23.51 15.21 -11.28
CA VAL A 86 24.63 15.02 -10.33
C VAL A 86 25.73 14.07 -10.84
N LYS A 87 25.57 13.40 -12.00
CA LYS A 87 26.49 12.32 -12.46
C LYS A 87 26.73 11.25 -11.38
N ILE A 88 25.73 10.97 -10.55
CA ILE A 88 25.76 9.93 -9.51
C ILE A 88 24.70 8.88 -9.83
N SER A 89 24.99 7.61 -9.58
CA SER A 89 24.01 6.54 -9.76
C SER A 89 22.80 6.76 -8.83
N PRO A 90 21.57 6.52 -9.27
CA PRO A 90 20.41 6.72 -8.41
C PRO A 90 20.44 5.93 -7.09
N ASP A 91 21.00 4.71 -7.12
CA ASP A 91 21.22 3.89 -5.91
C ASP A 91 22.21 4.54 -4.94
N ASP A 92 23.24 5.19 -5.48
CA ASP A 92 24.27 5.84 -4.69
C ASP A 92 23.71 7.11 -4.00
N VAL A 93 22.78 7.82 -4.65
CA VAL A 93 22.05 8.93 -4.00
C VAL A 93 21.18 8.42 -2.85
N LEU A 94 20.43 7.33 -3.06
CA LEU A 94 19.57 6.76 -2.01
C LEU A 94 20.38 6.28 -0.80
N VAL A 95 21.50 5.59 -1.04
CA VAL A 95 22.42 5.15 0.01
C VAL A 95 23.01 6.34 0.76
N GLN A 96 23.50 7.36 0.05
CA GLN A 96 24.09 8.54 0.68
C GLN A 96 23.06 9.35 1.48
N ALA A 97 21.85 9.51 0.95
CA ALA A 97 20.76 10.18 1.66
C ALA A 97 20.36 9.39 2.93
N ASN A 98 20.34 8.06 2.86
CA ASN A 98 20.08 7.21 4.02
C ASN A 98 21.24 7.19 5.04
N ASN A 99 22.47 7.44 4.61
CA ASN A 99 23.61 7.64 5.51
C ASN A 99 23.62 9.03 6.17
N GLY A 100 22.58 9.85 5.97
CA GLY A 100 22.43 11.16 6.63
C GLY A 100 23.10 12.31 5.89
N LYS A 101 23.54 12.13 4.64
CA LYS A 101 24.04 13.26 3.85
C LYS A 101 22.90 14.23 3.50
N ILE A 102 22.91 15.38 4.17
CA ILE A 102 21.83 16.38 4.10
C ILE A 102 21.61 16.89 2.68
N ASP A 103 22.67 17.11 1.92
CA ASP A 103 22.60 17.58 0.52
C ASP A 103 21.90 16.56 -0.39
N MET A 104 22.17 15.27 -0.18
CA MET A 104 21.51 14.19 -0.93
C MET A 104 20.05 14.02 -0.51
N GLN A 105 19.74 14.14 0.78
CA GLN A 105 18.35 14.17 1.27
C GLN A 105 17.56 15.32 0.67
N GLN A 106 18.12 16.54 0.67
CA GLN A 106 17.45 17.72 0.10
C GLN A 106 17.16 17.54 -1.39
N LYS A 107 18.12 17.05 -2.17
CA LYS A 107 17.92 16.78 -3.60
C LYS A 107 16.82 15.75 -3.84
N LEU A 108 16.83 14.65 -3.10
CA LEU A 108 15.82 13.60 -3.22
C LEU A 108 14.43 14.12 -2.83
N PHE A 109 14.32 14.85 -1.71
CA PHE A 109 13.05 15.41 -1.25
C PHE A 109 12.53 16.49 -2.20
N GLN A 110 13.40 17.31 -2.80
CA GLN A 110 12.98 18.28 -3.80
C GLN A 110 12.38 17.60 -5.03
N GLN A 111 12.96 16.48 -5.49
CA GLN A 111 12.36 15.70 -6.56
C GLN A 111 11.02 15.09 -6.17
N TRP A 112 10.91 14.55 -4.96
CA TRP A 112 9.64 14.05 -4.46
C TRP A 112 8.60 15.16 -4.41
N LEU A 113 8.94 16.34 -3.89
CA LEU A 113 8.05 17.50 -3.80
C LEU A 113 7.56 17.98 -5.17
N ASN A 114 8.46 18.04 -6.16
CA ASN A 114 8.13 18.46 -7.53
C ASN A 114 7.42 17.38 -8.34
N GLY A 115 7.56 16.11 -7.94
CA GLY A 115 6.93 14.98 -8.62
C GLY A 115 5.43 14.91 -8.37
N PRO A 116 4.65 14.39 -9.34
CA PRO A 116 3.23 14.13 -9.15
C PRO A 116 3.02 13.09 -8.02
N PRO A 117 1.82 13.06 -7.40
CA PRO A 117 1.54 12.17 -6.26
C PRO A 117 1.89 10.70 -6.54
N GLU A 118 1.61 10.19 -7.73
CA GLU A 118 1.86 8.81 -8.13
C GLU A 118 3.35 8.46 -8.08
N VAL A 119 4.21 9.33 -8.62
CA VAL A 119 5.67 9.12 -8.66
C VAL A 119 6.22 9.06 -7.24
N ARG A 120 5.76 9.97 -6.39
CA ARG A 120 6.18 10.05 -5.00
C ARG A 120 5.73 8.84 -4.18
N GLN A 121 4.46 8.46 -4.31
CA GLN A 121 3.90 7.27 -3.67
C GLN A 121 4.67 6.02 -4.05
N ASN A 122 4.95 5.85 -5.34
CA ASN A 122 5.68 4.69 -5.83
C ASN A 122 7.13 4.65 -5.34
N ALA A 123 7.81 5.80 -5.30
CA ALA A 123 9.17 5.88 -4.76
C ALA A 123 9.22 5.49 -3.27
N ILE A 124 8.33 6.04 -2.45
CA ILE A 124 8.27 5.75 -1.01
C ILE A 124 7.84 4.30 -0.77
N ALA A 125 6.85 3.78 -1.52
CA ALA A 125 6.42 2.39 -1.43
C ALA A 125 7.53 1.40 -1.84
N LYS A 126 8.35 1.74 -2.86
CA LYS A 126 9.52 0.94 -3.25
C LYS A 126 10.55 0.89 -2.12
N ILE A 127 10.90 2.03 -1.53
CA ILE A 127 11.83 2.11 -0.37
C ILE A 127 11.33 1.24 0.80
N MET A 128 10.05 1.37 1.13
CA MET A 128 9.42 0.60 2.19
C MET A 128 9.38 -0.91 1.90
N ARG A 129 9.26 -1.31 0.64
CA ARG A 129 9.26 -2.72 0.23
C ARG A 129 10.67 -3.33 0.21
N ASP A 130 11.66 -2.60 -0.30
CA ASP A 130 13.03 -3.11 -0.50
C ASP A 130 13.87 -3.19 0.80
N GLY A 131 13.38 -2.57 1.87
CA GLY A 131 14.08 -2.56 3.15
C GLY A 131 13.26 -2.18 4.37
N GLY A 132 12.05 -1.67 4.18
CA GLY A 132 11.23 -1.21 5.29
C GLY A 132 11.76 0.05 5.96
N TYR A 133 11.03 0.44 7.00
CA TYR A 133 11.34 1.61 7.81
C TYR A 133 12.71 1.49 8.50
N GLU A 134 13.10 0.30 8.95
CA GLU A 134 14.36 0.07 9.68
C GLU A 134 15.60 0.30 8.79
N LYS A 135 15.65 -0.30 7.59
CA LYS A 135 16.80 -0.15 6.68
C LYS A 135 16.96 1.31 6.25
N TYR A 136 15.84 2.00 6.02
CA TYR A 136 15.82 3.38 5.54
C TYR A 136 15.47 4.40 6.63
N TYR A 137 15.73 4.07 7.89
CA TYR A 137 15.27 4.85 9.05
C TYR A 137 15.67 6.31 8.95
N THR A 138 16.95 6.59 8.72
CA THR A 138 17.48 7.96 8.67
C THR A 138 16.81 8.78 7.58
N LEU A 139 16.65 8.20 6.38
CA LEU A 139 16.00 8.88 5.26
C LEU A 139 14.52 9.14 5.52
N LEU A 140 13.80 8.12 5.97
CA LEU A 140 12.36 8.19 6.20
C LEU A 140 12.02 9.09 7.39
N LYS A 141 12.86 9.10 8.43
CA LYS A 141 12.74 10.03 9.55
C LYS A 141 12.95 11.47 9.08
N ALA A 142 13.97 11.73 8.27
CA ALA A 142 14.19 13.06 7.70
C ALA A 142 12.99 13.51 6.82
N TRP A 143 12.41 12.59 6.04
CA TRP A 143 11.21 12.87 5.25
C TRP A 143 9.97 13.17 6.09
N GLU A 144 9.76 12.40 7.17
CA GLU A 144 8.66 12.61 8.12
C GLU A 144 8.68 14.04 8.67
N HIS A 145 9.85 14.58 9.02
CA HIS A 145 10.01 15.91 9.60
C HIS A 145 10.30 17.03 8.58
N HIS A 146 10.27 16.73 7.28
CA HIS A 146 10.60 17.72 6.25
C HIS A 146 9.49 18.78 6.11
N ALA A 147 9.79 20.04 6.44
CA ALA A 147 8.81 21.13 6.44
C ALA A 147 8.16 21.39 5.06
N GLY A 148 8.90 21.19 3.96
CA GLY A 148 8.35 21.35 2.61
C GLY A 148 7.24 20.34 2.29
N ARG A 149 7.24 19.17 2.95
CA ARG A 149 6.21 18.14 2.79
C ARG A 149 4.89 18.59 3.44
N THR A 150 4.95 18.99 4.71
CA THR A 150 3.78 19.43 5.47
C THR A 150 3.20 20.73 4.92
N GLY A 151 4.07 21.66 4.50
CA GLY A 151 3.66 22.93 3.88
C GLY A 151 2.87 22.77 2.57
N GLN A 152 3.01 21.63 1.87
CA GLN A 152 2.24 21.31 0.67
C GLN A 152 1.05 20.37 0.93
N GLY A 153 0.75 20.02 2.18
CA GLY A 153 -0.34 19.11 2.54
C GLY A 153 -0.07 17.64 2.19
N ILE A 154 1.20 17.28 2.02
CA ILE A 154 1.60 15.97 1.49
C ILE A 154 1.83 15.02 2.64
N GLY A 155 1.20 13.85 2.56
CA GLY A 155 1.39 12.79 3.55
C GLY A 155 2.83 12.26 3.58
N PHE A 156 3.20 11.62 4.67
CA PHE A 156 4.37 10.78 4.80
C PHE A 156 4.47 9.74 3.68
N LEU A 157 3.37 9.10 3.27
CA LEU A 157 3.37 8.14 2.15
C LEU A 157 3.36 8.81 0.77
N GLY A 158 3.46 10.14 0.72
CA GLY A 158 3.59 10.92 -0.49
C GLY A 158 2.30 11.24 -1.23
N ALA A 159 1.15 10.93 -0.62
CA ALA A 159 -0.17 11.31 -1.09
C ALA A 159 -0.64 12.61 -0.42
N THR A 160 -1.72 12.54 0.35
CA THR A 160 -2.21 13.62 1.19
C THR A 160 -2.27 13.15 2.65
N ASN A 161 -2.38 14.08 3.60
CA ASN A 161 -2.58 13.72 5.00
C ASN A 161 -3.85 12.86 5.21
N ALA A 162 -4.92 13.13 4.44
CA ALA A 162 -6.15 12.33 4.50
C ALA A 162 -5.93 10.88 4.06
N VAL A 163 -5.05 10.63 3.08
CA VAL A 163 -4.69 9.26 2.67
C VAL A 163 -3.91 8.55 3.78
N ASP A 164 -2.96 9.23 4.42
CA ASP A 164 -2.18 8.65 5.52
C ASP A 164 -3.05 8.30 6.73
N GLU A 165 -4.09 9.11 7.02
CA GLU A 165 -5.05 8.82 8.06
C GLU A 165 -5.81 7.50 7.81
N LEU A 166 -5.96 7.07 6.55
CA LEU A 166 -6.52 5.76 6.22
C LEU A 166 -5.52 4.61 6.37
N LEU A 167 -4.23 4.91 6.57
CA LEU A 167 -3.15 3.94 6.65
C LEU A 167 -2.35 3.99 7.96
N PRO A 168 -3.01 3.92 9.14
CA PRO A 168 -2.31 3.91 10.42
C PRO A 168 -1.55 2.59 10.61
N GLN A 169 -0.21 2.66 10.60
CA GLN A 169 0.68 1.50 10.59
C GLN A 169 0.38 0.48 11.70
N ALA A 170 0.15 0.94 12.94
CA ALA A 170 -0.14 0.05 14.06
C ALA A 170 -1.42 -0.78 13.84
N VAL A 171 -2.47 -0.16 13.29
CA VAL A 171 -3.75 -0.83 13.02
C VAL A 171 -3.61 -1.75 11.81
N ILE A 172 -2.88 -1.33 10.76
CA ILE A 172 -2.59 -2.18 9.60
C ILE A 172 -1.87 -3.45 10.04
N SER A 173 -0.80 -3.31 10.84
CA SER A 173 -0.02 -4.46 11.32
C SER A 173 -0.88 -5.43 12.13
N ALA A 174 -1.70 -4.93 13.06
CA ALA A 174 -2.62 -5.75 13.84
C ALA A 174 -3.69 -6.43 12.96
N ALA A 175 -4.28 -5.68 12.02
CA ALA A 175 -5.30 -6.20 11.11
C ALA A 175 -4.73 -7.28 10.17
N ALA A 176 -3.50 -7.08 9.68
CA ALA A 176 -2.77 -8.02 8.83
C ALA A 176 -2.34 -9.28 9.59
N ALA A 177 -2.12 -9.18 10.91
CA ALA A 177 -1.90 -10.31 11.80
C ALA A 177 -3.20 -11.11 12.09
N GLY A 178 -4.37 -10.60 11.68
CA GLY A 178 -5.66 -11.29 11.83
C GLY A 178 -6.53 -10.77 12.97
N ASP A 179 -6.12 -9.70 13.65
CA ASP A 179 -6.94 -9.08 14.70
C ASP A 179 -8.27 -8.56 14.12
N LYS A 180 -9.37 -9.15 14.57
CA LYS A 180 -10.72 -8.84 14.08
C LYS A 180 -11.20 -7.44 14.45
N ARG A 181 -10.78 -6.91 15.61
CA ARG A 181 -11.13 -5.56 16.05
C ARG A 181 -10.36 -4.51 15.25
N ALA A 182 -9.07 -4.76 15.00
CA ALA A 182 -8.26 -3.91 14.14
C ALA A 182 -8.78 -3.92 12.69
N GLN A 183 -9.12 -5.11 12.15
CA GLN A 183 -9.76 -5.26 10.83
C GLN A 183 -11.04 -4.43 10.75
N ALA A 184 -11.98 -4.61 11.68
CA ALA A 184 -13.23 -3.85 11.70
C ALA A 184 -12.97 -2.34 11.75
N THR A 185 -12.10 -1.89 12.66
CA THR A 185 -11.75 -0.46 12.81
C THR A 185 -11.20 0.13 11.51
N LEU A 186 -10.27 -0.58 10.86
CA LEU A 186 -9.66 -0.15 9.61
C LEU A 186 -10.67 -0.12 8.46
N PHE A 187 -11.47 -1.17 8.33
CA PHE A 187 -12.45 -1.33 7.24
C PHE A 187 -13.59 -0.33 7.34
N HIS A 188 -14.10 -0.04 8.54
CA HIS A 188 -15.09 1.02 8.75
C HIS A 188 -14.52 2.40 8.39
N ARG A 189 -13.25 2.67 8.73
CA ARG A 189 -12.57 3.90 8.34
C ARG A 189 -12.46 4.01 6.81
N TRP A 190 -12.16 2.92 6.11
CA TRP A 190 -12.12 2.91 4.64
C TRP A 190 -13.49 3.12 4.01
N ILE A 191 -14.55 2.47 4.50
CA ILE A 191 -15.92 2.66 3.98
C ILE A 191 -16.39 4.10 4.14
N GLY A 192 -16.10 4.74 5.27
CA GLY A 192 -16.52 6.11 5.55
C GLY A 192 -15.73 7.19 4.81
N ALA A 193 -14.66 6.84 4.10
CA ALA A 193 -13.82 7.79 3.39
C ALA A 193 -14.33 8.08 1.97
N GLU A 194 -14.01 9.28 1.46
CA GLU A 194 -14.23 9.62 0.06
C GLU A 194 -13.57 8.57 -0.85
N GLU A 195 -14.28 8.15 -1.91
CA GLU A 195 -13.85 7.08 -2.79
C GLU A 195 -12.44 7.28 -3.35
N LYS A 196 -12.12 8.50 -3.82
CA LYS A 196 -10.79 8.80 -4.37
C LYS A 196 -9.67 8.61 -3.34
N THR A 197 -9.89 9.07 -2.11
CA THR A 197 -8.95 8.95 -0.98
C THR A 197 -8.79 7.49 -0.57
N ARG A 198 -9.90 6.75 -0.44
CA ARG A 198 -9.89 5.31 -0.16
C ARG A 198 -9.13 4.53 -1.23
N ASN A 199 -9.46 4.73 -2.51
CA ASN A 199 -8.85 3.98 -3.61
C ASN A 199 -7.34 4.25 -3.70
N THR A 200 -6.92 5.49 -3.41
CA THR A 200 -5.51 5.86 -3.33
C THR A 200 -4.81 5.15 -2.16
N ALA A 201 -5.43 5.14 -0.96
CA ALA A 201 -4.88 4.43 0.19
C ALA A 201 -4.74 2.93 -0.06
N LEU A 202 -5.77 2.29 -0.62
CA LEU A 202 -5.75 0.87 -0.97
C LEU A 202 -4.68 0.54 -2.00
N ARG A 203 -4.48 1.41 -3.00
CA ARG A 203 -3.41 1.28 -4.00
C ARG A 203 -2.02 1.36 -3.36
N ILE A 204 -1.78 2.34 -2.48
CA ILE A 204 -0.50 2.45 -1.75
C ILE A 204 -0.25 1.20 -0.92
N LEU A 205 -1.27 0.74 -0.19
CA LEU A 205 -1.17 -0.46 0.62
C LEU A 205 -0.89 -1.71 -0.23
N HIS A 206 -1.46 -1.79 -1.43
CA HIS A 206 -1.18 -2.85 -2.40
C HIS A 206 0.27 -2.87 -2.85
N GLU A 207 0.78 -1.72 -3.30
CA GLU A 207 2.16 -1.61 -3.79
C GLU A 207 3.19 -1.88 -2.69
N TYR A 208 2.90 -1.42 -1.46
CA TYR A 208 3.74 -1.71 -0.29
C TYR A 208 3.68 -3.18 0.13
N GLY A 209 2.47 -3.75 0.18
CA GLY A 209 2.22 -5.10 0.67
C GLY A 209 2.41 -6.21 -0.36
N LYS A 210 2.76 -5.88 -1.60
CA LYS A 210 2.89 -6.84 -2.70
C LYS A 210 3.90 -7.95 -2.34
N GLY A 211 3.44 -9.20 -2.41
CA GLY A 211 4.25 -10.37 -2.06
C GLY A 211 4.36 -10.68 -0.56
N ILE A 212 3.75 -9.85 0.31
CA ILE A 212 3.77 -10.06 1.77
C ILE A 212 2.51 -10.83 2.18
N LEU A 213 2.68 -12.01 2.78
CA LEU A 213 1.57 -12.87 3.21
C LEU A 213 0.56 -12.16 4.12
N ALA A 214 1.05 -11.32 5.05
CA ALA A 214 0.21 -10.55 5.96
C ALA A 214 -0.73 -9.60 5.19
N TYR A 215 -0.24 -8.98 4.11
CA TYR A 215 -1.07 -8.13 3.26
C TYR A 215 -2.09 -8.94 2.45
N THR A 216 -1.71 -10.10 1.91
CA THR A 216 -2.66 -11.01 1.25
C THR A 216 -3.83 -11.38 2.17
N ARG A 217 -3.55 -11.68 3.44
CA ARG A 217 -4.58 -11.95 4.45
C ARG A 217 -5.47 -10.74 4.70
N LEU A 218 -4.88 -9.55 4.84
CA LEU A 218 -5.63 -8.32 5.04
C LEU A 218 -6.57 -8.03 3.85
N ASN A 219 -6.08 -8.20 2.62
CA ASN A 219 -6.87 -8.00 1.42
C ASN A 219 -8.03 -9.00 1.32
N ASN A 220 -7.79 -10.28 1.63
CA ASN A 220 -8.85 -11.29 1.68
C ASN A 220 -9.92 -10.95 2.73
N ALA A 221 -9.50 -10.53 3.92
CA ALA A 221 -10.42 -10.10 4.98
C ALA A 221 -11.25 -8.87 4.57
N TRP A 222 -10.66 -7.93 3.83
CA TRP A 222 -11.37 -6.79 3.27
C TRP A 222 -12.43 -7.21 2.24
N LEU A 223 -12.09 -8.12 1.32
CA LEU A 223 -13.04 -8.64 0.34
C LEU A 223 -14.19 -9.40 1.00
N GLU A 224 -13.92 -10.19 2.03
CA GLU A 224 -14.97 -10.86 2.82
C GLU A 224 -15.87 -9.85 3.54
N PHE A 225 -15.29 -8.79 4.10
CA PHE A 225 -16.05 -7.71 4.75
C PHE A 225 -16.99 -7.02 3.76
N LEU A 226 -16.52 -6.70 2.55
CA LEU A 226 -17.35 -6.12 1.49
C LEU A 226 -18.50 -7.04 1.08
N ARG A 227 -18.25 -8.36 0.95
CA ARG A 227 -19.31 -9.33 0.61
C ARG A 227 -20.42 -9.43 1.67
N ARG A 228 -20.14 -9.08 2.92
CA ARG A 228 -21.13 -9.09 4.01
C ARG A 228 -21.97 -7.82 4.07
N LEU A 229 -21.54 -6.74 3.41
CA LEU A 229 -22.25 -5.47 3.36
C LEU A 229 -23.23 -5.39 2.19
N MET A 230 -23.04 -6.22 1.17
CA MET A 230 -23.94 -6.37 0.01
C MET A 230 -24.96 -7.47 0.27
#